data_AF-A0A443JRC6-F1
#
_entry.id   AF-A0A443JRC6-F1
#
_cell.length_a   1.000
_cell.length_b   1.000
_cell.length_c   1.000
_cell.angle_alpha   90.00
_cell.angle_beta   90.00
_cell.angle_gamma   90.00
#
_symmetry.space_group_name_H-M   'P 1'
#
loop_
_entity.id
_entity.type
_entity.pdbx_description
1 polymer ?
#
loop_
_entity_poly.entity_id
_entity_poly.type
_entity_poly.pdbx_seq_one_letter_code
_entity_poly.pdbx_strand_id
1 'polypeptide(L)'
;MNTPEWLKPGIYGAVIGAVVIGIAGFSWGGWMTGGGATKMASAVAHDGVIAALVPICLDRSRTDPDRLAKLATIQAASTSQRRDALMQTGWATMPGNDTPNRDLAQACVTGLEL
;
A
#
# COMPACT_ATOMS: atom_id res chain seq x y z
N MET A 1 -4.36 8.82 -55.81
CA MET A 1 -5.17 7.80 -55.11
C MET A 1 -6.48 8.46 -54.72
N ASN A 2 -7.61 7.97 -55.22
CA ASN A 2 -8.94 8.55 -54.98
C ASN A 2 -9.48 8.00 -53.66
N THR A 3 -9.47 8.80 -52.59
CA THR A 3 -10.13 8.42 -51.34
C THR A 3 -11.64 8.52 -51.52
N PRO A 4 -12.42 7.44 -51.28
CA PRO A 4 -13.87 7.46 -51.43
C PRO A 4 -14.52 8.43 -50.43
N GLU A 5 -15.57 9.14 -50.85
CA GLU A 5 -16.19 10.22 -50.08
C GLU A 5 -16.77 9.75 -48.73
N TRP A 6 -17.13 8.47 -48.63
CA TRP A 6 -17.59 7.83 -47.40
C TRP A 6 -16.53 7.70 -46.29
N LEU A 7 -15.25 7.92 -46.63
CA LEU A 7 -14.13 7.54 -45.78
C LEU A 7 -13.90 8.60 -44.72
N LYS A 8 -14.11 9.86 -45.09
CA LYS A 8 -14.06 11.01 -44.17
C LYS A 8 -15.01 10.82 -42.97
N PRO A 9 -16.33 10.64 -43.14
CA PRO A 9 -17.23 10.45 -42.01
C PRO A 9 -16.95 9.15 -41.23
N GLY A 10 -16.52 8.08 -41.91
CA GLY A 10 -16.12 6.83 -41.25
C GLY A 10 -14.96 7.01 -40.27
N ILE A 11 -13.93 7.77 -40.65
CA ILE A 11 -12.78 8.07 -39.79
C ILE A 11 -13.21 8.87 -38.56
N TYR A 12 -14.06 9.90 -38.72
CA TYR A 12 -14.56 10.68 -37.59
C TYR A 12 -15.37 9.83 -36.61
N GLY A 13 -16.24 8.94 -37.13
CA GLY A 13 -17.00 8.01 -36.30
C GLY A 13 -16.10 7.06 -35.50
N ALA A 14 -15.04 6.53 -36.11
CA ALA A 14 -14.09 5.67 -35.45
C ALA A 14 -13.33 6.39 -34.32
N VAL A 15 -12.88 7.64 -34.55
CA VAL A 15 -12.20 8.44 -33.53
C VAL A 15 -13.13 8.73 -32.34
N ILE A 16 -14.35 9.18 -32.61
CA ILE A 16 -15.33 9.48 -31.54
C ILE A 16 -15.68 8.21 -30.77
N GLY A 17 -15.93 7.09 -31.47
CA GLY A 17 -16.21 5.80 -30.83
C GLY A 17 -15.08 5.33 -29.92
N ALA A 18 -13.82 5.43 -30.37
CA ALA A 18 -12.66 5.07 -29.56
C ALA A 18 -12.54 5.93 -28.28
N VAL A 19 -12.81 7.24 -28.38
CA VAL A 19 -12.80 8.14 -27.22
C VAL A 19 -13.91 7.77 -26.23
N VAL A 20 -15.13 7.53 -26.71
CA VAL A 20 -16.28 7.16 -25.86
C VAL A 20 -16.02 5.84 -25.14
N ILE A 21 -15.53 4.81 -25.85
CA ILE A 21 -15.19 3.51 -25.27
C ILE A 21 -14.06 3.66 -24.24
N GLY A 22 -13.03 4.46 -24.57
CA GLY A 22 -11.93 4.75 -23.64
C GLY A 22 -12.45 5.36 -22.34
N ILE A 23 -13.25 6.43 -22.42
CA ILE A 23 -13.80 7.08 -21.22
C ILE A 23 -14.67 6.11 -20.42
N ALA A 24 -15.60 5.41 -21.07
CA ALA A 24 -16.48 4.44 -20.39
C ALA A 24 -15.67 3.32 -19.71
N GLY A 25 -14.65 2.78 -20.39
CA GLY A 25 -13.78 1.74 -19.89
C GLY A 25 -12.96 2.18 -18.68
N PHE A 26 -12.28 3.32 -18.77
CA PHE A 26 -11.41 3.82 -17.70
C PHE A 26 -12.16 4.48 -16.53
N SER A 27 -13.39 4.97 -16.73
CA SER A 27 -14.18 5.59 -15.64
C SER A 27 -15.11 4.60 -14.92
N TRP A 28 -15.78 3.69 -15.64
CA TRP A 28 -16.76 2.77 -15.05
C TRP A 28 -16.41 1.31 -15.27
N GLY A 29 -15.81 0.96 -16.40
CA GLY A 29 -15.42 -0.40 -16.74
C GLY A 29 -14.26 -0.96 -15.92
N GLY A 30 -13.65 -0.15 -15.05
CA GLY A 30 -12.52 -0.56 -14.22
C GLY A 30 -11.24 -0.83 -15.01
N TRP A 31 -11.13 -0.33 -16.24
CA TRP A 31 -9.91 -0.46 -17.02
C TRP A 31 -8.78 0.30 -16.32
N MET A 32 -7.63 -0.34 -16.24
CA MET A 32 -6.41 0.25 -15.72
C MET A 32 -5.27 -0.12 -16.67
N THR A 33 -4.27 0.75 -16.79
CA THR A 33 -3.07 0.42 -17.55
C THR A 33 -2.26 -0.65 -16.83
N GLY A 34 -1.46 -1.44 -17.56
CA GLY A 34 -0.65 -2.50 -16.95
C GLY A 34 0.25 -1.99 -15.81
N GLY A 35 0.86 -0.81 -15.97
CA GLY A 35 1.67 -0.19 -14.91
C GLY A 35 0.85 0.22 -13.68
N GLY A 36 -0.37 0.72 -13.88
CA GLY A 36 -1.30 0.99 -12.78
C GLY A 36 -1.69 -0.28 -12.04
N ALA A 37 -2.01 -1.35 -12.78
CA ALA A 37 -2.40 -2.64 -12.22
C ALA A 37 -1.27 -3.25 -11.37
N THR A 38 -0.03 -3.22 -11.87
CA THR A 38 1.14 -3.69 -11.11
C THR A 38 1.37 -2.87 -9.84
N LYS A 39 1.27 -1.54 -9.92
CA LYS A 39 1.41 -0.67 -8.74
C LYS A 39 0.33 -0.98 -7.70
N MET A 40 -0.92 -1.10 -8.14
CA MET A 40 -2.03 -1.47 -7.26
C MET A 40 -1.81 -2.83 -6.60
N ALA A 41 -1.43 -3.85 -7.38
CA ALA A 41 -1.13 -5.17 -6.86
C ALA A 41 0.00 -5.14 -5.82
N SER A 42 1.08 -4.40 -6.08
CA SER A 42 2.19 -4.26 -5.12
C SER A 42 1.78 -3.57 -3.83
N ALA A 43 0.92 -2.54 -3.90
CA ALA A 43 0.43 -1.84 -2.72
C ALA A 43 -0.49 -2.74 -1.87
N VAL A 44 -1.44 -3.44 -2.50
CA VAL A 44 -2.32 -4.40 -1.81
C VAL A 44 -1.53 -5.54 -1.18
N ALA A 45 -0.53 -6.06 -1.90
CA ALA A 45 0.34 -7.10 -1.37
C ALA A 45 1.15 -6.59 -0.16
N HIS A 46 1.73 -5.39 -0.25
CA HIS A 46 2.47 -4.76 0.85
C HIS A 46 1.57 -4.60 2.08
N ASP A 47 0.42 -3.94 1.93
CA ASP A 47 -0.53 -3.72 3.02
C ASP A 47 -1.03 -5.03 3.64
N GLY A 48 -1.29 -6.05 2.81
CA GLY A 48 -1.67 -7.38 3.27
C GLY A 48 -0.58 -8.06 4.10
N VAL A 49 0.68 -7.95 3.69
CA VAL A 49 1.83 -8.45 4.45
C VAL A 49 1.94 -7.70 5.78
N ILE A 50 1.84 -6.37 5.77
CA ILE A 50 1.86 -5.58 7.01
C ILE A 50 0.75 -6.03 7.96
N ALA A 51 -0.49 -6.14 7.48
CA ALA A 51 -1.63 -6.58 8.29
C ALA A 51 -1.43 -7.98 8.87
N ALA A 52 -0.85 -8.91 8.10
CA ALA A 52 -0.53 -10.25 8.57
C ALA A 52 0.61 -10.29 9.61
N LEU A 53 1.53 -9.33 9.56
CA LEU A 53 2.66 -9.25 10.49
C LEU A 53 2.33 -8.47 11.78
N VAL A 54 1.28 -7.66 11.81
CA VAL A 54 0.87 -6.94 13.04
C VAL A 54 0.66 -7.90 14.22
N PRO A 55 -0.08 -9.02 14.10
CA PRO A 55 -0.21 -10.00 15.19
C PRO A 55 1.15 -10.53 15.68
N ILE A 56 2.12 -10.73 14.78
CA ILE A 56 3.47 -11.19 15.13
C ILE A 56 4.22 -10.10 15.91
N CYS A 57 4.09 -8.83 15.52
CA CYS A 57 4.68 -7.72 16.26
C CYS A 57 4.12 -7.63 17.69
N LEU A 58 2.79 -7.80 17.84
CA LEU A 58 2.14 -7.80 19.15
C LEU A 58 2.55 -9.00 20.01
N ASP A 59 2.70 -10.18 19.40
CA ASP A 59 3.19 -11.37 20.10
C ASP A 59 4.62 -11.19 20.59
N ARG A 60 5.52 -10.69 19.73
CA ARG A 60 6.90 -10.35 20.12
C ARG A 60 6.94 -9.36 21.27
N SER A 61 6.12 -8.31 21.22
CA SER A 61 5.98 -7.36 22.32
C SER A 61 5.59 -8.06 23.62
N ARG A 62 4.62 -9.00 23.57
CA ARG A 62 4.15 -9.73 24.76
C ARG A 62 5.20 -10.66 25.35
N THR A 63 6.02 -11.29 24.50
CA THR A 63 7.07 -12.24 24.92
C THR A 63 8.40 -11.56 25.27
N ASP A 64 8.54 -10.25 25.04
CA ASP A 64 9.78 -9.53 25.31
C ASP A 64 10.00 -9.36 26.83
N PRO A 65 11.14 -9.79 27.39
CA PRO A 65 11.44 -9.61 28.82
C PRO A 65 11.50 -8.13 29.24
N ASP A 66 11.90 -7.24 28.32
CA ASP A 66 12.03 -5.79 28.56
C ASP A 66 10.77 -5.01 28.12
N ARG A 67 9.65 -5.71 27.90
CA ARG A 67 8.40 -5.14 27.38
C ARG A 67 8.00 -3.85 28.09
N LEU A 68 7.97 -3.85 29.41
CA LEU A 68 7.50 -2.70 30.20
C LEU A 68 8.39 -1.46 30.00
N ALA A 69 9.72 -1.66 30.00
CA ALA A 69 10.67 -0.58 29.78
C ALA A 69 10.53 -0.01 28.35
N LYS A 70 10.46 -0.89 27.35
CA LYS A 70 10.30 -0.51 25.94
C LYS A 70 8.97 0.20 25.66
N LEU A 71 7.86 -0.28 26.22
CA LEU A 71 6.55 0.37 26.11
C LEU A 71 6.54 1.75 26.77
N ALA A 72 7.18 1.91 27.93
CA ALA A 72 7.31 3.21 28.57
C ALA A 72 8.09 4.20 27.69
N THR A 73 9.17 3.76 27.04
CA THR A 73 9.92 4.59 26.08
C THR A 73 9.07 4.98 24.87
N ILE A 74 8.31 4.04 24.30
CA ILE A 74 7.43 4.32 23.15
C ILE A 74 6.31 5.29 23.56
N GLN A 75 5.70 5.11 24.73
CA GLN A 75 4.60 5.94 25.20
C GLN A 75 5.05 7.37 25.52
N ALA A 76 6.27 7.52 26.06
CA ALA A 76 6.89 8.81 26.34
C ALA A 76 7.33 9.56 25.08
N ALA A 77 7.53 8.85 23.96
CA ALA A 77 7.84 9.48 22.69
C ALA A 77 6.64 10.25 22.12
N SER A 78 6.92 11.35 21.42
CA SER A 78 5.89 12.11 20.70
C SER A 78 5.25 11.26 19.60
N THR A 79 3.99 11.54 19.25
CA THR A 79 3.21 10.75 18.28
C THR A 79 3.96 10.48 16.97
N SER A 80 4.76 11.44 16.49
CA SER A 80 5.58 11.28 15.27
C SER A 80 6.80 10.35 15.45
N GLN A 81 7.31 10.23 16.67
CA GLN A 81 8.50 9.44 17.05
C GLN A 81 8.17 8.06 17.60
N ARG A 82 6.93 7.79 18.03
CA ARG A 82 6.53 6.48 18.59
C ARG A 82 6.86 5.32 17.66
N ARG A 83 6.66 5.52 16.36
CA ARG A 83 7.02 4.55 15.33
C ARG A 83 8.52 4.26 15.31
N ASP A 84 9.34 5.30 15.40
CA ASP A 84 10.79 5.15 15.36
C ASP A 84 11.32 4.51 16.65
N ALA A 85 10.72 4.85 17.81
CA ALA A 85 10.95 4.18 19.08
C ALA A 85 10.56 2.69 19.01
N LEU A 86 9.43 2.34 18.38
CA LEU A 86 9.04 0.95 18.18
C LEU A 86 10.02 0.22 17.25
N MET A 87 10.48 0.84 16.17
CA MET A 87 11.51 0.23 15.31
C MET A 87 12.80 -0.10 16.07
N GLN A 88 13.21 0.75 17.02
CA GLN A 88 14.39 0.51 17.86
C GLN A 88 14.25 -0.71 18.79
N THR A 89 13.01 -1.13 19.11
CA THR A 89 12.78 -2.35 19.91
C THR A 89 13.04 -3.64 19.13
N GLY A 90 13.03 -3.57 17.79
CA GLY A 90 13.10 -4.74 16.90
C GLY A 90 11.77 -5.46 16.69
N TRP A 91 10.67 -5.04 17.33
CA TRP A 91 9.37 -5.73 17.19
C TRP A 91 8.79 -5.67 15.79
N ALA A 92 9.08 -4.58 15.06
CA ALA A 92 8.65 -4.36 13.67
C ALA A 92 9.63 -4.90 12.61
N THR A 93 10.54 -5.79 12.97
CA THR A 93 11.43 -6.45 12.00
C THR A 93 10.74 -7.68 11.40
N MET A 94 10.68 -7.74 10.07
CA MET A 94 10.07 -8.87 9.38
C MET A 94 10.95 -10.13 9.54
N PRO A 95 10.37 -11.34 9.69
CA PRO A 95 11.14 -12.57 9.67
C PRO A 95 12.01 -12.66 8.41
N GLY A 96 13.31 -12.90 8.57
CA GLY A 96 14.25 -12.98 7.45
C GLY A 96 14.76 -11.63 6.92
N ASN A 97 14.46 -10.52 7.59
CA ASN A 97 15.04 -9.21 7.29
C ASN A 97 15.84 -8.69 8.50
N ASP A 98 16.91 -7.95 8.24
CA ASP A 98 17.75 -7.32 9.26
C ASP A 98 17.27 -5.90 9.61
N THR A 99 16.38 -5.33 8.80
CA THR A 99 15.89 -3.95 8.96
C THR A 99 14.43 -3.90 9.46
N PRO A 100 14.12 -3.03 10.45
CA PRO A 100 12.75 -2.79 10.86
C PRO A 100 11.91 -2.18 9.73
N ASN A 101 10.65 -2.61 9.62
CA ASN A 101 9.70 -2.06 8.66
C ASN A 101 8.89 -0.92 9.30
N ARG A 102 8.93 0.25 8.67
CA ARG A 102 8.28 1.48 9.13
C ARG A 102 6.75 1.37 9.18
N ASP A 103 6.15 0.74 8.18
CA ASP A 103 4.69 0.62 8.09
C ASP A 103 4.17 -0.42 9.10
N LEU A 104 4.95 -1.50 9.30
CA LEU A 104 4.67 -2.46 10.36
C LEU A 104 4.78 -1.82 11.74
N ALA A 105 5.81 -0.99 11.97
CA ALA A 105 5.96 -0.25 13.22
C ALA A 105 4.77 0.66 13.48
N GLN A 106 4.28 1.37 12.46
CA GLN A 106 3.12 2.24 12.58
C GLN A 106 1.86 1.44 12.96
N ALA A 107 1.58 0.36 12.24
CA ALA A 107 0.41 -0.48 12.49
C ALA A 107 0.49 -1.16 13.87
N CYS A 108 1.69 -1.54 14.31
CA CYS A 108 1.91 -2.13 15.62
C CYS A 108 1.74 -1.12 16.77
N VAL A 109 2.20 0.14 16.61
CA VAL A 109 1.89 1.21 17.59
C VAL A 109 0.38 1.37 17.74
N THR A 110 -0.36 1.38 16.63
CA THR A 110 -1.83 1.46 16.66
C THR A 110 -2.45 0.26 17.38
N GLY A 111 -1.96 -0.96 17.13
CA GLY A 111 -2.46 -2.18 17.80
C GLY A 111 -2.09 -2.31 19.28
N LEU A 112 -1.08 -1.56 19.75
CA LEU A 112 -0.70 -1.51 21.17
C LEU A 112 -1.54 -0.50 21.98
N GLU A 113 -2.40 0.29 21.32
CA GLU A 113 -3.29 1.29 21.93
C GLU A 113 -2.55 2.29 22.86
N LEU A 114 -1.34 2.70 22.47
CA LEU A 114 -0.46 3.62 23.22
C LEU A 114 -0.77 5.11 23.01
#